data_AF-A0A7J8JZ35-F1
#
_entry.id   AF-A0A7J8JZ35-F1
#
_cell.length_a   1.000
_cell.length_b   1.000
_cell.length_c   1.000
_cell.angle_alpha   90.00
_cell.angle_beta   90.00
_cell.angle_gamma   90.00
#
_symmetry.space_group_name_H-M   'P 1'
#
loop_
_entity.id
_entity.type
_entity.pdbx_description
1 polymer ?
#
loop_
_entity_poly.entity_id
_entity_poly.type
_entity_poly.pdbx_seq_one_letter_code
_entity_poly.pdbx_strand_id
1 'polypeptide(L)'
;MFNMFFKQICPAWPKSDCKDNKSIYSALKLENKYNISEHFDIEEYTGHINSSLDNMNMEVNNVVLLDAAGKKNLRDFGHSGVDRIDYDAYLAETAKMPTKVDLLTFADDLDEKANKLPSGNLKWSLTTSAQRLRKTHHGEVVPLASSLKSLHQSIQELQQQSSGLGVKVTNIISSLDAAQDFITNNLSPVIAQESKNYRNTIVGYFEHYMQWVKISIKERIAACKPVATALDSAVDIFLCNYITKPMNLYWFGIGLATLFLLPAIIFAVKLAKYYRRMDSEDVYDDVETIPMKNMQKGTFGFHRHQTTQLL
;
A
#
# COMPACT_ATOMS: atom_id res chain seq x y z
N MET A 1 -22.34 64.48 8.36
CA MET A 1 -23.19 63.60 7.51
C MET A 1 -22.36 62.82 6.48
N PHE A 2 -21.42 63.44 5.74
CA PHE A 2 -20.57 62.74 4.76
C PHE A 2 -19.68 61.60 5.31
N ASN A 3 -19.04 61.80 6.47
CA ASN A 3 -18.20 60.76 7.10
C ASN A 3 -18.98 59.49 7.49
N MET A 4 -20.30 59.59 7.68
CA MET A 4 -21.16 58.46 8.04
C MET A 4 -21.53 57.61 6.82
N PHE A 5 -21.63 58.22 5.64
CA PHE A 5 -21.91 57.52 4.38
C PHE A 5 -20.74 56.62 3.93
N PHE A 6 -19.50 57.10 4.04
CA PHE A 6 -18.33 56.33 3.63
C PHE A 6 -17.98 55.16 4.57
N LYS A 7 -18.34 55.27 5.86
CA LYS A 7 -18.17 54.19 6.84
C LYS A 7 -19.04 52.96 6.53
N GLN A 8 -20.13 53.13 5.79
CA GLN A 8 -21.02 52.06 5.34
C GLN A 8 -20.46 51.30 4.12
N ILE A 9 -19.58 51.92 3.34
CA ILE A 9 -19.02 51.38 2.08
C ILE A 9 -17.81 50.46 2.37
N CYS A 10 -17.19 50.63 3.54
CA CYS A 10 -16.04 49.86 4.00
C CYS A 10 -16.32 49.03 5.25
N PRO A 11 -17.32 48.13 5.24
CA PRO A 11 -17.50 47.21 6.35
C PRO A 11 -16.41 46.14 6.28
N ALA A 12 -15.76 45.88 7.41
CA ALA A 12 -15.04 44.62 7.60
C ALA A 12 -16.07 43.48 7.45
N TRP A 13 -15.82 42.53 6.54
CA TRP A 13 -16.73 41.40 6.35
C TRP A 13 -17.00 40.69 7.69
N PRO A 14 -18.28 40.35 8.02
CA PRO A 14 -18.62 39.62 9.24
C PRO A 14 -17.81 38.32 9.33
N LYS A 15 -17.63 37.78 10.54
CA LYS A 15 -17.10 36.41 10.74
C LYS A 15 -17.98 35.45 9.94
N SER A 16 -17.53 35.11 8.74
CA SER A 16 -18.17 34.16 7.86
C SER A 16 -17.49 32.81 8.03
N ASP A 17 -18.24 31.74 7.84
CA ASP A 17 -17.72 30.37 7.79
C ASP A 17 -16.51 30.22 6.84
N CYS A 18 -16.43 31.09 5.83
CA CYS A 18 -15.28 31.18 4.94
C CYS A 18 -14.00 31.72 5.59
N LYS A 19 -14.08 32.68 6.52
CA LYS A 19 -12.91 33.17 7.27
C LYS A 19 -12.34 32.08 8.19
N ASP A 20 -13.20 31.18 8.67
CA ASP A 20 -12.84 30.03 9.51
C ASP A 20 -12.34 28.81 8.70
N ASN A 21 -12.02 28.98 7.41
CA ASN A 21 -11.48 27.94 6.53
C ASN A 21 -12.39 26.72 6.35
N LYS A 22 -13.71 26.87 6.57
CA LYS A 22 -14.66 25.82 6.19
C LYS A 22 -14.72 25.67 4.67
N SER A 23 -15.15 24.50 4.21
CA SER A 23 -15.41 24.26 2.79
C SER A 23 -16.43 25.26 2.24
N ILE A 24 -16.34 25.57 0.95
CA ILE A 24 -17.35 26.36 0.24
C ILE A 24 -18.73 25.69 0.33
N TYR A 25 -18.78 24.35 0.31
CA TYR A 25 -20.03 23.59 0.42
C TYR A 25 -20.79 23.89 1.73
N SER A 26 -20.07 23.89 2.85
CA SER A 26 -20.63 24.23 4.15
C SER A 26 -20.90 25.74 4.29
N ALA A 27 -19.97 26.59 3.87
CA ALA A 27 -20.08 28.04 4.04
C ALA A 27 -21.22 28.67 3.24
N LEU A 28 -21.53 28.14 2.05
CA LEU A 28 -22.66 28.59 1.23
C LEU A 28 -23.95 27.81 1.50
N LYS A 29 -23.96 26.89 2.48
CA LYS A 29 -25.07 26.00 2.79
C LYS A 29 -25.62 25.28 1.54
N LEU A 30 -24.72 24.79 0.68
CA LEU A 30 -25.09 24.16 -0.59
C LEU A 30 -25.92 22.89 -0.40
N GLU A 31 -25.86 22.27 0.78
CA GLU A 31 -26.72 21.14 1.15
C GLU A 31 -28.23 21.44 0.99
N ASN A 32 -28.66 22.70 1.14
CA ASN A 32 -30.06 23.10 0.94
C ASN A 32 -30.50 23.18 -0.53
N LYS A 33 -29.54 23.20 -1.47
CA LYS A 33 -29.81 23.29 -2.91
C LYS A 33 -29.39 22.03 -3.66
N TYR A 34 -28.31 21.38 -3.23
CA TYR A 34 -27.76 20.20 -3.86
C TYR A 34 -27.21 19.27 -2.77
N ASN A 35 -27.99 18.26 -2.40
CA ASN A 35 -27.61 17.30 -1.40
C ASN A 35 -26.78 16.18 -2.02
N ILE A 36 -25.45 16.26 -1.85
CA ILE A 36 -24.55 15.25 -2.42
C ILE A 36 -24.74 13.89 -1.72
N SER A 37 -25.31 13.86 -0.51
CA SER A 37 -25.57 12.60 0.21
C SER A 37 -26.48 11.64 -0.55
N GLU A 38 -27.37 12.17 -1.41
CA GLU A 38 -28.29 11.39 -2.23
C GLU A 38 -27.58 10.62 -3.36
N HIS A 39 -26.37 11.04 -3.74
CA HIS A 39 -25.59 10.44 -4.82
C HIS A 39 -24.50 9.48 -4.32
N PHE A 40 -24.37 9.34 -2.99
CA PHE A 40 -23.40 8.47 -2.34
C PHE A 40 -24.07 7.24 -1.71
N ASP A 41 -25.24 6.83 -2.20
CA ASP A 41 -25.83 5.56 -1.81
C ASP A 41 -24.97 4.41 -2.32
N ILE A 42 -24.36 3.67 -1.40
CA ILE A 42 -23.42 2.59 -1.72
C ILE A 42 -24.18 1.38 -2.27
N GLU A 43 -25.46 1.22 -1.98
CA GLU A 43 -26.27 0.10 -2.49
C GLU A 43 -26.37 0.14 -4.03
N GLU A 44 -26.43 1.34 -4.63
CA GLU A 44 -26.46 1.51 -6.08
C GLU A 44 -25.19 0.97 -6.76
N TYR A 45 -24.03 1.16 -6.13
CA TYR A 45 -22.73 0.76 -6.69
C TYR A 45 -22.32 -0.67 -6.29
N THR A 46 -22.78 -1.16 -5.14
CA THR A 46 -22.39 -2.47 -4.60
C THR A 46 -23.44 -3.55 -4.79
N GLY A 47 -24.66 -3.22 -5.23
CA GLY A 47 -25.74 -4.18 -5.43
C GLY A 47 -25.38 -5.33 -6.38
N HIS A 48 -24.65 -5.04 -7.47
CA HIS A 48 -24.16 -6.08 -8.39
C HIS A 48 -23.08 -6.97 -7.76
N ILE A 49 -22.19 -6.39 -6.94
CA ILE A 49 -21.16 -7.14 -6.23
C ILE A 49 -21.81 -8.06 -5.18
N ASN A 50 -22.80 -7.55 -4.43
CA ASN A 50 -23.55 -8.33 -3.46
C ASN A 50 -24.27 -9.50 -4.10
N SER A 51 -25.08 -9.23 -5.13
CA SER A 51 -25.85 -10.28 -5.82
C SER A 51 -24.99 -11.30 -6.56
N SER A 52 -23.87 -10.90 -7.15
CA SER A 52 -22.98 -11.82 -7.86
C SER A 52 -22.20 -12.73 -6.91
N LEU A 53 -21.84 -12.27 -5.71
CA LEU A 53 -21.07 -13.05 -4.74
C LEU A 53 -21.94 -13.83 -3.75
N ASP A 54 -23.18 -13.37 -3.45
CA ASP A 54 -24.16 -14.14 -2.66
C ASP A 54 -24.65 -15.39 -3.40
N ASN A 55 -24.77 -15.31 -4.72
CA ASN A 55 -25.22 -16.43 -5.55
C ASN A 55 -24.07 -17.35 -5.99
N MET A 56 -22.86 -17.15 -5.49
CA MET A 56 -21.71 -17.99 -5.82
C MET A 56 -21.78 -19.31 -5.03
N ASN A 57 -22.65 -20.20 -5.48
CA ASN A 57 -22.71 -21.59 -5.04
C ASN A 57 -21.91 -22.45 -6.02
N MET A 58 -20.60 -22.61 -5.75
CA MET A 58 -19.76 -23.50 -6.54
C MET A 58 -19.97 -24.93 -6.06
N GLU A 59 -20.78 -25.70 -6.79
CA GLU A 59 -20.84 -27.14 -6.59
C GLU A 59 -19.62 -27.81 -7.24
N VAL A 60 -18.67 -28.22 -6.41
CA VAL A 60 -17.52 -29.01 -6.86
C VAL A 60 -17.97 -30.47 -6.97
N ASN A 61 -18.62 -30.77 -8.08
CA ASN A 61 -19.11 -32.12 -8.37
C ASN A 61 -18.02 -32.95 -9.06
N ASN A 62 -18.02 -34.26 -8.82
CA ASN A 62 -17.24 -35.26 -9.57
C ASN A 62 -15.70 -35.22 -9.38
N VAL A 63 -15.20 -34.70 -8.25
CA VAL A 63 -13.78 -34.89 -7.90
C VAL A 63 -13.64 -36.24 -7.19
N VAL A 64 -12.91 -37.16 -7.80
CA VAL A 64 -12.56 -38.46 -7.19
C VAL A 64 -11.04 -38.49 -7.01
N LEU A 65 -10.57 -38.42 -5.77
CA LEU A 65 -9.13 -38.44 -5.46
C LEU A 65 -8.52 -39.82 -5.71
N LEU A 66 -9.21 -40.86 -5.24
CA LEU A 66 -8.87 -42.25 -5.49
C LEU A 66 -10.16 -43.05 -5.57
N ASP A 67 -10.32 -43.76 -6.68
CA ASP A 67 -11.49 -44.57 -6.94
C ASP A 67 -11.51 -45.85 -6.08
N ALA A 68 -12.63 -46.57 -6.13
CA ALA A 68 -12.80 -47.80 -5.37
C ALA A 68 -11.76 -48.88 -5.76
N ALA A 69 -11.38 -48.94 -7.05
CA ALA A 69 -10.37 -49.87 -7.54
C ALA A 69 -8.99 -49.53 -6.97
N GLY A 70 -8.59 -48.26 -6.99
CA GLY A 70 -7.34 -47.78 -6.40
C GLY A 70 -7.28 -48.00 -4.89
N LYS A 71 -8.37 -47.72 -4.16
CA LYS A 71 -8.46 -48.01 -2.72
C LYS A 71 -8.34 -49.50 -2.43
N LYS A 72 -8.96 -50.35 -3.24
CA LYS A 72 -8.83 -51.80 -3.13
C LYS A 72 -7.39 -52.24 -3.37
N ASN A 73 -6.74 -51.76 -4.43
CA ASN A 73 -5.34 -52.08 -4.73
C ASN A 73 -4.40 -51.68 -3.58
N LEU A 74 -4.63 -50.51 -2.95
CA LEU A 74 -3.89 -50.11 -1.75
C LEU A 74 -4.14 -51.08 -0.59
N ARG A 75 -5.39 -51.45 -0.32
CA ARG A 75 -5.70 -52.45 0.72
C ARG A 75 -5.03 -53.77 0.42
N ASP A 76 -5.10 -54.27 -0.81
CA ASP A 76 -4.49 -55.54 -1.21
C ASP A 76 -2.96 -55.47 -1.06
N PHE A 77 -2.33 -54.34 -1.40
CA PHE A 77 -0.90 -54.12 -1.14
C PHE A 77 -0.57 -54.12 0.36
N GLY A 78 -1.38 -53.45 1.18
CA GLY A 78 -1.25 -53.47 2.64
C GLY A 78 -1.45 -54.85 3.26
N HIS A 79 -2.17 -55.75 2.56
CA HIS A 79 -2.39 -57.14 2.96
C HIS A 79 -1.55 -58.14 2.15
N SER A 80 -0.52 -57.68 1.43
CA SER A 80 0.37 -58.55 0.65
C SER A 80 1.15 -59.56 1.51
N GLY A 81 1.22 -59.32 2.83
CA GLY A 81 1.92 -60.19 3.78
C GLY A 81 3.43 -59.99 3.81
N VAL A 82 3.97 -59.05 3.02
CA VAL A 82 5.40 -58.71 3.02
C VAL A 82 5.88 -58.21 4.39
N ASP A 83 5.01 -57.58 5.18
CA ASP A 83 5.30 -57.14 6.55
C ASP A 83 5.28 -58.28 7.58
N ARG A 84 4.82 -59.46 7.19
CA ARG A 84 4.68 -60.66 8.05
C ARG A 84 5.69 -61.76 7.74
N ILE A 85 6.60 -61.52 6.79
CA ILE A 85 7.69 -62.43 6.49
C ILE A 85 8.56 -62.58 7.75
N ASP A 86 8.97 -63.80 8.08
CA ASP A 86 9.93 -64.08 9.14
C ASP A 86 11.34 -63.68 8.70
N TYR A 87 11.59 -62.37 8.67
CA TYR A 87 12.87 -61.79 8.25
C TYR A 87 14.02 -62.31 9.10
N ASP A 88 13.80 -62.51 10.40
CA ASP A 88 14.83 -62.97 11.33
C ASP A 88 15.31 -64.38 10.97
N ALA A 89 14.42 -65.29 10.58
CA ALA A 89 14.79 -66.61 10.10
C ALA A 89 15.66 -66.55 8.82
N TYR A 90 15.29 -65.73 7.84
CA TYR A 90 16.08 -65.59 6.61
C TYR A 90 17.44 -64.90 6.86
N LEU A 91 17.50 -63.92 7.76
CA LEU A 91 18.74 -63.28 8.17
C LEU A 91 19.66 -64.27 8.90
N ALA A 92 19.10 -65.16 9.74
CA ALA A 92 19.85 -66.19 10.43
C ALA A 92 20.44 -67.23 9.45
N GLU A 93 19.71 -67.63 8.41
CA GLU A 93 20.23 -68.55 7.39
C GLU A 93 21.33 -67.91 6.53
N THR A 94 21.15 -66.66 6.12
CA THR A 94 22.14 -65.94 5.29
C THR A 94 23.44 -65.61 6.02
N ALA A 95 23.41 -65.57 7.36
CA ALA A 95 24.59 -65.38 8.19
C ALA A 95 25.48 -66.63 8.34
N LYS A 96 25.00 -67.81 7.91
CA LYS A 96 25.77 -69.07 8.02
C LYS A 96 26.86 -69.14 6.97
N MET A 97 27.96 -69.83 7.31
CA MET A 97 29.01 -70.13 6.34
C MET A 97 28.49 -71.08 5.25
N PRO A 98 28.89 -70.90 3.97
CA PRO A 98 28.44 -71.76 2.87
C PRO A 98 28.86 -73.23 3.03
N THR A 99 29.96 -73.49 3.74
CA THR A 99 30.49 -74.82 3.98
C THR A 99 30.56 -75.11 5.48
N LYS A 100 30.43 -76.39 5.85
CA LYS A 100 30.57 -76.85 7.25
C LYS A 100 32.01 -76.81 7.76
N VAL A 101 32.98 -76.86 6.85
CA VAL A 101 34.41 -76.88 7.14
C VAL A 101 35.09 -75.86 6.23
N ASP A 102 36.15 -75.25 6.73
CA ASP A 102 37.04 -74.42 5.93
C ASP A 102 37.79 -75.29 4.92
N LEU A 103 37.47 -75.12 3.63
CA LEU A 103 38.03 -75.96 2.56
C LEU A 103 39.53 -75.74 2.36
N LEU A 104 40.06 -74.55 2.69
CA LEU A 104 41.48 -74.25 2.57
C LEU A 104 42.26 -74.95 3.69
N THR A 105 41.80 -74.83 4.93
CA THR A 105 42.38 -75.51 6.10
C THR A 105 42.32 -77.02 5.91
N PHE A 106 41.21 -77.55 5.39
CA PHE A 106 41.09 -78.97 5.09
C PHE A 106 42.04 -79.40 3.97
N ALA A 107 42.22 -78.57 2.92
CA ALA A 107 43.20 -78.83 1.88
C ALA A 107 44.65 -78.81 2.40
N ASP A 108 44.96 -77.91 3.34
CA ASP A 108 46.27 -77.80 3.98
C ASP A 108 46.58 -79.04 4.84
N ASP A 109 45.61 -79.56 5.61
CA ASP A 109 45.76 -80.82 6.37
C ASP A 109 45.99 -82.03 5.45
N LEU A 110 45.31 -82.07 4.29
CA LEU A 110 45.54 -83.13 3.29
C LEU A 110 46.96 -83.06 2.71
N ASP A 111 47.47 -81.87 2.43
CA ASP A 111 48.85 -81.69 1.94
C ASP A 111 49.88 -82.04 3.02
N GLU A 112 49.66 -81.66 4.29
CA GLU A 112 50.54 -82.02 5.40
C GLU A 112 50.63 -83.55 5.56
N LYS A 113 49.49 -84.23 5.50
CA LYS A 113 49.43 -85.70 5.54
C LYS A 113 50.09 -86.32 4.32
N ALA A 114 49.88 -85.77 3.12
CA ALA A 114 50.51 -86.24 1.89
C ALA A 114 52.04 -86.11 1.92
N ASN A 115 52.57 -85.06 2.55
CA ASN A 115 54.00 -84.80 2.64
C ASN A 115 54.75 -85.83 3.50
N LYS A 116 54.08 -86.42 4.50
CA LYS A 116 54.63 -87.49 5.35
C LYS A 116 54.67 -88.86 4.67
N LEU A 117 54.02 -89.00 3.50
CA LEU A 117 53.96 -90.26 2.76
C LEU A 117 55.09 -90.38 1.73
N PRO A 118 55.57 -91.61 1.44
CA PRO A 118 56.48 -91.86 0.33
C PRO A 118 55.79 -91.55 -1.01
N SER A 119 56.60 -91.30 -2.04
CA SER A 119 56.09 -91.05 -3.39
C SER A 119 55.27 -92.24 -3.89
N GLY A 120 54.02 -91.98 -4.30
CA GLY A 120 53.10 -93.00 -4.79
C GLY A 120 51.69 -92.45 -5.03
N ASN A 121 50.79 -93.33 -5.48
CA ASN A 121 49.43 -92.98 -5.89
C ASN A 121 48.63 -92.29 -4.78
N LEU A 122 48.80 -92.72 -3.52
CA LEU A 122 48.09 -92.14 -2.37
C LEU A 122 48.49 -90.67 -2.14
N LYS A 123 49.79 -90.37 -2.15
CA LYS A 123 50.32 -89.01 -2.04
C LYS A 123 49.77 -88.12 -3.16
N TRP A 124 49.85 -88.59 -4.41
CA TRP A 124 49.33 -87.85 -5.56
C TRP A 124 47.82 -87.59 -5.47
N SER A 125 47.03 -88.59 -5.04
CA SER A 125 45.58 -88.45 -4.89
C SER A 125 45.19 -87.43 -3.81
N LEU A 126 45.91 -87.41 -2.68
CA LEU A 126 45.70 -86.44 -1.60
C LEU A 126 46.01 -85.01 -2.07
N THR A 127 47.19 -84.80 -2.68
CA THR A 127 47.58 -83.49 -3.22
C THR A 127 46.63 -83.01 -4.32
N THR A 128 46.19 -83.90 -5.22
CA THR A 128 45.19 -83.56 -6.25
C THR A 128 43.84 -83.18 -5.63
N SER A 129 43.42 -83.86 -4.56
CA SER A 129 42.19 -83.54 -3.84
C SER A 129 42.28 -82.20 -3.13
N ALA A 130 43.41 -81.89 -2.49
CA ALA A 130 43.69 -80.59 -1.90
C ALA A 130 43.63 -79.46 -2.95
N GLN A 131 44.23 -79.66 -4.13
CA GLN A 131 44.14 -78.71 -5.24
C GLN A 131 42.71 -78.52 -5.74
N ARG A 132 41.92 -79.60 -5.87
CA ARG A 132 40.50 -79.50 -6.23
C ARG A 132 39.70 -78.72 -5.20
N LEU A 133 39.92 -78.96 -3.91
CA LEU A 133 39.26 -78.22 -2.83
C LEU A 133 39.56 -76.72 -2.89
N ARG A 134 40.83 -76.34 -3.13
CA ARG A 134 41.21 -74.93 -3.33
C ARG A 134 40.52 -74.33 -4.56
N LYS A 135 40.45 -75.07 -5.67
CA LYS A 135 39.73 -74.64 -6.87
C LYS A 135 38.24 -74.44 -6.60
N THR A 136 37.59 -75.36 -5.89
CA THR A 136 36.17 -75.25 -5.50
C THR A 136 35.96 -74.08 -4.54
N HIS A 137 36.88 -73.86 -3.59
CA HIS A 137 36.80 -72.73 -2.67
C HIS A 137 36.77 -71.40 -3.43
N HIS A 138 37.72 -71.18 -4.34
CA HIS A 138 37.80 -69.93 -5.10
C HIS A 138 36.73 -69.81 -6.20
N GLY A 139 36.35 -70.93 -6.83
CA GLY A 139 35.39 -70.95 -7.93
C GLY A 139 33.93 -70.93 -7.52
N GLU A 140 33.59 -71.52 -6.36
CA GLU A 140 32.19 -71.73 -5.95
C GLU A 140 31.90 -71.11 -4.58
N VAL A 141 32.72 -71.36 -3.57
CA VAL A 141 32.45 -70.93 -2.18
C VAL A 141 32.57 -69.42 -2.02
N VAL A 142 33.60 -68.79 -2.59
CA VAL A 142 33.79 -67.34 -2.51
C VAL A 142 32.67 -66.58 -3.22
N PRO A 143 32.28 -66.91 -4.48
CA PRO A 143 31.12 -66.29 -5.12
C PRO A 143 29.82 -66.49 -4.33
N LEU A 144 29.57 -67.71 -3.83
CA LEU A 144 28.37 -68.00 -3.04
C LEU A 144 28.32 -67.17 -1.74
N ALA A 145 29.45 -67.03 -1.04
CA ALA A 145 29.56 -66.17 0.14
C ALA A 145 29.23 -64.70 -0.19
N SER A 146 29.70 -64.21 -1.34
CA SER A 146 29.35 -62.87 -1.81
C SER A 146 27.86 -62.72 -2.11
N SER A 147 27.24 -63.71 -2.76
CA SER A 147 25.80 -63.71 -3.02
C SER A 147 24.97 -63.76 -1.74
N LEU A 148 25.38 -64.56 -0.74
CA LEU A 148 24.71 -64.59 0.57
C LEU A 148 24.80 -63.25 1.29
N LYS A 149 25.95 -62.57 1.22
CA LYS A 149 26.10 -61.22 1.78
C LYS A 149 25.18 -60.21 1.09
N SER A 150 25.07 -60.26 -0.24
CA SER A 150 24.14 -59.40 -0.99
C SER A 150 22.69 -59.70 -0.63
N LEU A 151 22.33 -60.97 -0.51
CA LEU A 151 20.99 -61.39 -0.13
C LEU A 151 20.64 -60.93 1.28
N HIS A 152 21.58 -61.03 2.23
CA HIS A 152 21.40 -60.52 3.60
C HIS A 152 21.06 -59.03 3.60
N GLN A 153 21.80 -58.23 2.83
CA GLN A 153 21.54 -56.78 2.69
C GLN A 153 20.16 -56.51 2.10
N SER A 154 19.78 -57.18 1.01
CA SER A 154 18.45 -57.00 0.40
C SER A 154 17.31 -57.40 1.34
N ILE A 155 17.49 -58.43 2.17
CA ILE A 155 16.50 -58.83 3.18
C ILE A 155 16.38 -57.77 4.28
N GLN A 156 17.50 -57.20 4.75
CA GLN A 156 17.47 -56.11 5.73
C GLN A 156 16.76 -54.86 5.19
N GLU A 157 17.06 -54.47 3.95
CA GLU A 157 16.40 -53.35 3.29
C GLU A 157 14.89 -53.59 3.14
N LEU A 158 14.52 -54.80 2.71
CA LEU A 158 13.12 -55.19 2.58
C LEU A 158 12.41 -55.14 3.94
N GLN A 159 13.00 -55.69 5.01
CA GLN A 159 12.45 -55.64 6.36
C GLN A 159 12.18 -54.20 6.83
N GLN A 160 13.12 -53.29 6.58
CA GLN A 160 12.97 -51.88 6.94
C GLN A 160 11.82 -51.24 6.15
N GLN A 161 11.73 -51.48 4.84
CA GLN A 161 10.71 -50.90 3.98
C GLN A 161 9.32 -51.46 4.23
N SER A 162 9.22 -52.78 4.44
CA SER A 162 7.96 -53.48 4.69
C SER A 162 7.42 -53.25 6.11
N SER A 163 8.26 -52.82 7.05
CA SER A 163 7.85 -52.61 8.44
C SER A 163 6.64 -51.68 8.54
N GLY A 164 5.58 -52.16 9.21
CA GLY A 164 4.35 -51.42 9.41
C GLY A 164 3.60 -51.06 8.12
N LEU A 165 3.79 -51.81 7.02
CA LEU A 165 3.16 -51.53 5.74
C LEU A 165 1.63 -51.40 5.86
N GLY A 166 0.97 -52.34 6.52
CA GLY A 166 -0.49 -52.32 6.69
C GLY A 166 -0.98 -51.06 7.40
N VAL A 167 -0.24 -50.57 8.40
CA VAL A 167 -0.57 -49.33 9.13
C VAL A 167 -0.37 -48.11 8.24
N LYS A 168 0.75 -48.04 7.51
CA LYS A 168 1.04 -46.93 6.57
C LYS A 168 -0.04 -46.82 5.49
N VAL A 169 -0.42 -47.95 4.88
CA VAL A 169 -1.49 -48.01 3.87
C VAL A 169 -2.83 -47.58 4.45
N THR A 170 -3.18 -48.05 5.65
CA THR A 170 -4.43 -47.67 6.32
C THR A 170 -4.49 -46.17 6.59
N ASN A 171 -3.39 -45.57 7.02
CA ASN A 171 -3.28 -44.12 7.22
C ASN A 171 -3.47 -43.35 5.90
N ILE A 172 -2.85 -43.80 4.81
CA ILE A 172 -3.02 -43.18 3.48
C ILE A 172 -4.48 -43.22 3.05
N ILE A 173 -5.15 -44.38 3.19
CA ILE A 173 -6.57 -44.51 2.84
C ILE A 173 -7.44 -43.59 3.70
N SER A 174 -7.17 -43.53 5.01
CA SER A 174 -7.88 -42.63 5.93
C SER A 174 -7.70 -41.16 5.57
N SER A 175 -6.49 -40.72 5.24
CA SER A 175 -6.22 -39.36 4.77
C SER A 175 -6.91 -39.05 3.43
N LEU A 176 -6.95 -40.02 2.51
CA LEU A 176 -7.68 -39.88 1.26
C LEU A 176 -9.19 -39.79 1.48
N ASP A 177 -9.75 -40.58 2.40
CA ASP A 177 -11.17 -40.53 2.76
C ASP A 177 -11.52 -39.19 3.38
N ALA A 178 -10.70 -38.68 4.30
CA ALA A 178 -10.90 -37.36 4.91
C ALA A 178 -10.80 -36.21 3.88
N ALA A 179 -9.84 -36.28 2.96
CA ALA A 179 -9.72 -35.30 1.89
C ALA A 179 -10.89 -35.36 0.90
N GLN A 180 -11.34 -36.56 0.55
CA GLN A 180 -12.52 -36.77 -0.30
C GLN A 180 -13.79 -36.24 0.37
N ASP A 181 -13.97 -36.50 1.67
CA ASP A 181 -15.09 -35.99 2.46
C ASP A 181 -15.07 -34.46 2.55
N PHE A 182 -13.90 -33.85 2.73
CA PHE A 182 -13.76 -32.39 2.70
C PHE A 182 -14.19 -31.82 1.35
N ILE A 183 -13.70 -32.39 0.24
CA ILE A 183 -14.04 -31.93 -1.11
C ILE A 183 -15.53 -32.08 -1.39
N THR A 184 -16.13 -33.19 -0.96
CA THR A 184 -17.53 -33.53 -1.28
C THR A 184 -18.51 -32.74 -0.41
N ASN A 185 -18.24 -32.61 0.89
CA ASN A 185 -19.21 -32.13 1.87
C ASN A 185 -18.87 -30.74 2.45
N ASN A 186 -17.60 -30.36 2.51
CA ASN A 186 -17.15 -29.15 3.22
C ASN A 186 -16.62 -28.05 2.29
N LEU A 187 -16.24 -28.38 1.06
CA LEU A 187 -15.63 -27.40 0.15
C LEU A 187 -16.62 -26.33 -0.30
N SER A 188 -17.82 -26.72 -0.76
CA SER A 188 -18.86 -25.77 -1.19
C SER A 188 -19.25 -24.76 -0.10
N PRO A 189 -19.55 -25.17 1.17
CA PRO A 189 -19.85 -24.20 2.22
C PRO A 189 -18.64 -23.33 2.60
N VAL A 190 -17.41 -23.86 2.54
CA VAL A 190 -16.19 -23.06 2.76
C VAL A 190 -16.04 -21.99 1.67
N ILE A 191 -16.21 -22.34 0.40
CA ILE A 191 -16.16 -21.37 -0.71
C ILE A 191 -17.24 -20.30 -0.55
N ALA A 192 -18.46 -20.69 -0.21
CA ALA A 192 -19.55 -19.74 0.02
C ALA A 192 -19.21 -18.77 1.17
N GLN A 193 -18.64 -19.29 2.26
CA GLN A 193 -18.23 -18.48 3.41
C GLN A 193 -17.07 -17.53 3.09
N GLU A 194 -16.04 -18.01 2.38
CA GLU A 194 -14.91 -17.19 1.96
C GLU A 194 -15.32 -16.12 0.92
N SER A 195 -16.21 -16.46 -0.01
CA SER A 195 -16.82 -15.50 -0.95
C SER A 195 -17.55 -14.39 -0.19
N LYS A 196 -18.31 -14.76 0.84
CA LYS A 196 -19.02 -13.82 1.73
C LYS A 196 -18.07 -12.90 2.50
N ASN A 197 -16.98 -13.43 3.03
CA ASN A 197 -15.96 -12.63 3.70
C ASN A 197 -15.31 -11.65 2.72
N TYR A 198 -14.88 -12.13 1.55
CA TYR A 198 -14.26 -11.31 0.50
C TYR A 198 -15.17 -10.16 0.06
N ARG A 199 -16.46 -10.45 -0.18
CA ARG A 199 -17.46 -9.44 -0.48
C ARG A 199 -17.55 -8.39 0.61
N ASN A 200 -17.73 -8.80 1.88
CA ASN A 200 -17.84 -7.87 3.00
C ASN A 200 -16.61 -6.96 3.10
N THR A 201 -15.42 -7.49 2.83
CA THR A 201 -14.19 -6.71 2.78
C THR A 201 -14.20 -5.67 1.65
N ILE A 202 -14.56 -6.06 0.43
CA ILE A 202 -14.63 -5.12 -0.71
C ILE A 202 -15.67 -4.04 -0.46
N VAL A 203 -16.89 -4.44 -0.09
CA VAL A 203 -17.99 -3.50 0.18
C VAL A 203 -17.58 -2.55 1.30
N GLY A 204 -16.98 -3.06 2.38
CA GLY A 204 -16.47 -2.22 3.46
C GLY A 204 -15.42 -1.20 3.02
N TYR A 205 -14.51 -1.54 2.08
CA TYR A 205 -13.58 -0.56 1.51
C TYR A 205 -14.31 0.53 0.71
N PHE A 206 -15.29 0.15 -0.12
CA PHE A 206 -16.10 1.11 -0.87
C PHE A 206 -16.90 2.03 0.06
N GLU A 207 -17.53 1.48 1.10
CA GLU A 207 -18.27 2.24 2.11
C GLU A 207 -17.36 3.27 2.80
N HIS A 208 -16.19 2.83 3.28
CA HIS A 208 -15.23 3.73 3.92
C HIS A 208 -14.73 4.82 2.98
N TYR A 209 -14.45 4.48 1.72
CA TYR A 209 -13.99 5.45 0.74
C TYR A 209 -15.09 6.47 0.42
N MET A 210 -16.34 6.04 0.20
CA MET A 210 -17.46 6.94 -0.05
C MET A 210 -17.77 7.84 1.15
N GLN A 211 -17.70 7.31 2.36
CA GLN A 211 -17.81 8.14 3.57
C GLN A 211 -16.69 9.18 3.65
N TRP A 212 -15.46 8.79 3.35
CA TRP A 212 -14.32 9.71 3.32
C TRP A 212 -14.51 10.80 2.25
N VAL A 213 -14.99 10.46 1.05
CA VAL A 213 -15.29 11.44 -0.01
C VAL A 213 -16.39 12.40 0.46
N LYS A 214 -17.48 11.90 1.03
CA LYS A 214 -18.59 12.71 1.55
C LYS A 214 -18.10 13.72 2.60
N ILE A 215 -17.31 13.27 3.58
CA ILE A 215 -16.72 14.14 4.61
C ILE A 215 -15.75 15.13 3.98
N SER A 216 -14.91 14.67 3.05
CA SER A 216 -13.94 15.53 2.37
C SER A 216 -14.63 16.65 1.59
N ILE A 217 -15.73 16.38 0.88
CA ILE A 217 -16.49 17.42 0.18
C ILE A 217 -17.15 18.39 1.16
N LYS A 218 -17.78 17.86 2.22
CA LYS A 218 -18.46 18.70 3.22
C LYS A 218 -17.51 19.57 4.02
N GLU A 219 -16.29 19.13 4.30
CA GLU A 219 -15.42 19.80 5.27
C GLU A 219 -14.11 20.34 4.72
N ARG A 220 -13.51 19.70 3.71
CA ARG A 220 -12.10 19.93 3.33
C ARG A 220 -11.88 20.40 1.90
N ILE A 221 -12.74 20.00 0.96
CA ILE A 221 -12.60 20.35 -0.45
C ILE A 221 -13.06 21.78 -0.67
N ALA A 222 -12.28 22.52 -1.47
CA ALA A 222 -12.50 23.92 -1.79
C ALA A 222 -12.65 24.78 -0.52
N ALA A 223 -11.58 24.85 0.28
CA ALA A 223 -11.51 25.73 1.44
C ALA A 223 -11.81 27.18 1.01
N CYS A 224 -12.74 27.83 1.70
CA CYS A 224 -13.22 29.15 1.28
C CYS A 224 -12.29 30.31 1.71
N LYS A 225 -11.31 30.05 2.58
CA LYS A 225 -10.43 31.08 3.14
C LYS A 225 -9.62 31.85 2.09
N PRO A 226 -8.95 31.23 1.11
CA PRO A 226 -8.19 31.97 0.10
C PRO A 226 -9.08 32.94 -0.71
N VAL A 227 -10.29 32.50 -1.05
CA VAL A 227 -11.27 33.33 -1.78
C VAL A 227 -11.76 34.49 -0.91
N ALA A 228 -12.11 34.20 0.35
CA ALA A 228 -12.52 35.24 1.30
C ALA A 228 -11.40 36.27 1.55
N THR A 229 -10.15 35.82 1.70
CA THR A 229 -9.00 36.71 1.88
C THR A 229 -8.72 37.57 0.64
N ALA A 230 -8.82 37.00 -0.56
CA ALA A 230 -8.65 37.74 -1.80
C ALA A 230 -9.73 38.82 -1.97
N LEU A 231 -11.00 38.50 -1.67
CA LEU A 231 -12.11 39.46 -1.73
C LEU A 231 -11.99 40.56 -0.67
N ASP A 232 -11.66 40.21 0.59
CA ASP A 232 -11.46 41.19 1.67
C ASP A 232 -10.34 42.17 1.30
N SER A 233 -9.25 41.64 0.73
CA SER A 233 -8.10 42.44 0.27
C SER A 233 -8.45 43.32 -0.93
N ALA A 234 -9.20 42.81 -1.91
CA ALA A 234 -9.62 43.60 -3.07
C ALA A 234 -10.56 44.75 -2.68
N VAL A 235 -11.54 44.50 -1.81
CA VAL A 235 -12.47 45.54 -1.34
C VAL A 235 -11.72 46.58 -0.51
N ASP A 236 -10.86 46.16 0.41
CA ASP A 236 -10.08 47.09 1.24
C ASP A 236 -9.15 47.98 0.39
N ILE A 237 -8.45 47.40 -0.59
CA ILE A 237 -7.52 48.15 -1.43
C ILE A 237 -8.27 49.07 -2.41
N PHE A 238 -9.23 48.55 -3.18
CA PHE A 238 -9.86 49.30 -4.26
C PHE A 238 -10.98 50.23 -3.77
N LEU A 239 -11.93 49.71 -3.00
CA LEU A 239 -13.07 50.53 -2.57
C LEU A 239 -12.64 51.43 -1.40
N CYS A 240 -11.94 50.88 -0.41
CA CYS A 240 -11.67 51.62 0.83
C CYS A 240 -10.47 52.55 0.76
N ASN A 241 -9.36 52.10 0.21
CA ASN A 241 -8.16 52.94 0.15
C ASN A 241 -8.17 53.87 -1.07
N TYR A 242 -8.59 53.39 -2.23
CA TYR A 242 -8.49 54.17 -3.47
C TYR A 242 -9.69 55.11 -3.72
N ILE A 243 -10.91 54.73 -3.34
CA ILE A 243 -12.11 55.53 -3.65
C ILE A 243 -12.59 56.33 -2.43
N THR A 244 -12.86 55.68 -1.30
CA THR A 244 -13.54 56.35 -0.19
C THR A 244 -12.63 57.34 0.56
N LYS A 245 -11.36 56.98 0.81
CA LYS A 245 -10.40 57.88 1.50
C LYS A 245 -10.16 59.20 0.74
N PRO A 246 -9.85 59.22 -0.58
CA PRO A 246 -9.64 60.46 -1.31
C PRO A 246 -10.90 61.31 -1.45
N MET A 247 -12.07 60.68 -1.66
CA MET A 247 -13.32 61.42 -1.70
C MET A 247 -13.62 62.13 -0.38
N ASN A 248 -13.38 61.47 0.76
CA ASN A 248 -13.60 62.09 2.07
C ASN A 248 -12.67 63.29 2.31
N LEU A 249 -11.41 63.19 1.87
CA LEU A 249 -10.44 64.29 1.94
C LEU A 249 -10.82 65.45 0.99
N TYR A 250 -11.29 65.13 -0.22
CA TYR A 250 -11.76 66.10 -1.19
C TYR A 250 -12.97 66.91 -0.66
N TRP A 251 -13.98 66.23 -0.12
CA TRP A 251 -15.15 66.89 0.46
C TRP A 251 -14.81 67.74 1.68
N PHE A 252 -13.85 67.32 2.51
CA PHE A 252 -13.33 68.13 3.62
C PHE A 252 -12.62 69.40 3.11
N GLY A 253 -11.83 69.29 2.04
CA GLY A 253 -11.15 70.43 1.41
C GLY A 253 -12.11 71.49 0.86
N ILE A 254 -13.17 71.08 0.15
CA ILE A 254 -14.20 71.99 -0.35
C ILE A 254 -14.96 72.66 0.80
N GLY A 255 -15.29 71.92 1.85
CA GLY A 255 -15.94 72.47 3.04
C GLY A 255 -15.12 73.58 3.68
N LEU A 256 -13.81 73.36 3.85
CA LEU A 256 -12.90 74.34 4.44
C LEU A 256 -12.69 75.55 3.51
N ALA A 257 -12.52 75.32 2.21
CA ALA A 257 -12.39 76.39 1.23
C ALA A 257 -13.64 77.29 1.22
N THR A 258 -14.84 76.70 1.23
CA THR A 258 -16.10 77.44 1.26
C THR A 258 -16.24 78.27 2.54
N LEU A 259 -15.80 77.73 3.69
CA LEU A 259 -15.81 78.44 4.97
C LEU A 259 -14.90 79.69 4.97
N PHE A 260 -13.75 79.65 4.29
CA PHE A 260 -12.86 80.81 4.18
C PHE A 260 -13.30 81.81 3.10
N LEU A 261 -13.92 81.33 2.02
CA LEU A 261 -14.29 82.15 0.87
C LEU A 261 -15.54 83.02 1.17
N LEU A 262 -16.48 82.52 1.97
CA LEU A 262 -17.68 83.27 2.37
C LEU A 262 -17.37 84.56 3.16
N PRO A 263 -16.55 84.55 4.23
CA PRO A 263 -16.09 85.77 4.90
C PRO A 263 -15.31 86.69 3.96
N ALA A 264 -14.42 86.13 3.13
CA ALA A 264 -13.61 86.90 2.20
C ALA A 264 -14.47 87.70 1.21
N ILE A 265 -15.55 87.10 0.67
CA ILE A 265 -16.51 87.80 -0.19
C ILE A 265 -17.24 88.91 0.59
N ILE A 266 -17.66 88.67 1.82
CA ILE A 266 -18.35 89.69 2.63
C ILE A 266 -17.43 90.88 2.90
N PHE A 267 -16.17 90.65 3.26
CA PHE A 267 -15.17 91.70 3.42
C PHE A 267 -14.91 92.44 2.10
N ALA A 268 -14.78 91.72 0.98
CA ALA A 268 -14.59 92.31 -0.34
C ALA A 268 -15.77 93.22 -0.74
N VAL A 269 -17.01 92.81 -0.47
CA VAL A 269 -18.22 93.60 -0.77
C VAL A 269 -18.35 94.82 0.16
N LYS A 270 -17.99 94.69 1.45
CA LYS A 270 -17.96 95.83 2.39
C LYS A 270 -16.90 96.86 2.00
N LEU A 271 -15.70 96.40 1.63
CA LEU A 271 -14.63 97.25 1.10
C LEU A 271 -15.04 97.94 -0.21
N ALA A 272 -15.68 97.21 -1.14
CA ALA A 272 -16.17 97.78 -2.39
C ALA A 272 -17.21 98.90 -2.17
N LYS A 273 -18.06 98.77 -1.13
CA LYS A 273 -19.02 99.81 -0.75
C LYS A 273 -18.37 101.03 -0.08
N TYR A 274 -17.25 100.83 0.62
CA TYR A 274 -16.44 101.90 1.22
C TYR A 274 -15.64 102.66 0.14
N TYR A 275 -15.07 101.95 -0.83
CA TYR A 275 -14.39 102.53 -1.99
C TYR A 275 -15.34 103.35 -2.89
N ARG A 276 -16.61 102.93 -3.04
CA ARG A 276 -17.60 103.65 -3.89
C ARG A 276 -18.17 104.93 -3.25
N ARG A 277 -17.77 105.30 -2.03
CA ARG A 277 -18.29 106.50 -1.32
C ARG A 277 -17.21 107.51 -0.94
N MET A 278 -15.93 107.23 -1.22
CA MET A 278 -14.90 108.26 -1.30
C MET A 278 -14.82 108.74 -2.74
N ASP A 279 -15.70 109.68 -3.08
CA ASP A 279 -15.48 110.63 -4.17
C ASP A 279 -16.14 111.94 -3.73
N SER A 280 -15.35 112.75 -3.03
CA SER A 280 -15.52 114.19 -2.96
C SER A 280 -14.20 114.77 -2.43
N GLU A 281 -13.45 115.33 -3.39
CA GLU A 281 -12.68 116.55 -3.25
C GLU A 281 -11.28 116.37 -2.59
N ASP A 282 -10.16 116.73 -3.21
CA ASP A 282 -10.01 117.76 -4.24
C ASP A 282 -8.62 117.81 -4.89
N VAL A 283 -8.62 118.31 -6.13
CA VAL A 283 -7.59 119.17 -6.75
C VAL A 283 -6.33 118.52 -7.34
N TYR A 284 -6.17 118.77 -8.65
CA TYR A 284 -4.96 118.63 -9.45
C TYR A 284 -3.88 119.62 -8.99
N ASP A 285 -2.64 119.16 -8.89
CA ASP A 285 -1.48 120.00 -9.24
C ASP A 285 -0.32 119.14 -9.75
N ASP A 286 0.45 119.80 -10.59
CA ASP A 286 1.40 119.30 -11.58
C ASP A 286 2.62 118.52 -11.05
N VAL A 287 3.08 117.60 -11.91
CA VAL A 287 4.46 117.29 -12.29
C VAL A 287 5.55 117.43 -11.21
N GLU A 288 6.12 116.30 -10.77
CA GLU A 288 7.58 116.18 -10.70
C GLU A 288 8.04 114.71 -10.87
N THR A 289 8.85 114.49 -11.90
CA THR A 289 9.48 113.23 -12.30
C THR A 289 10.79 112.99 -11.56
N ILE A 290 10.98 111.90 -10.80
CA ILE A 290 12.31 111.30 -10.47
C ILE A 290 12.16 109.75 -10.30
N PRO A 291 13.11 108.90 -10.76
CA PRO A 291 12.79 107.65 -11.46
C PRO A 291 12.90 106.34 -10.67
N MET A 292 12.46 105.28 -11.35
CA MET A 292 12.49 103.85 -11.01
C MET A 292 13.88 103.30 -10.66
N LYS A 293 13.90 102.29 -9.77
CA LYS A 293 14.91 101.22 -9.80
C LYS A 293 14.31 99.85 -9.52
N ASN A 294 14.76 98.91 -10.34
CA ASN A 294 14.32 97.53 -10.55
C ASN A 294 14.56 96.59 -9.36
N MET A 295 13.74 95.55 -9.21
CA MET A 295 14.25 94.24 -8.80
C MET A 295 13.44 93.08 -9.39
N GLN A 296 14.16 92.03 -9.75
CA GLN A 296 13.88 91.07 -10.82
C GLN A 296 13.05 89.85 -10.40
N LYS A 297 12.45 89.23 -11.43
CA LYS A 297 11.99 87.84 -11.51
C LYS A 297 12.99 86.83 -10.93
N GLY A 298 12.51 85.94 -10.07
CA GLY A 298 13.21 84.73 -9.65
C GLY A 298 12.42 83.47 -10.05
N THR A 299 12.86 82.84 -11.13
CA THR A 299 12.47 81.51 -11.59
C THR A 299 13.21 80.46 -10.75
N PHE A 300 12.52 79.45 -10.20
CA PHE A 300 13.19 78.31 -9.53
C PHE A 300 13.26 77.10 -10.48
N GLY A 301 14.50 76.69 -10.78
CA GLY A 301 14.83 75.52 -11.59
C GLY A 301 14.84 74.22 -10.79
N PHE A 302 14.64 73.13 -11.53
CA PHE A 302 14.85 71.73 -11.14
C PHE A 302 16.31 71.46 -10.78
N HIS A 303 16.57 70.53 -9.84
CA HIS A 303 17.50 69.41 -10.08
C HIS A 303 17.30 68.22 -9.13
N ARG A 304 17.34 67.05 -9.77
CA ARG A 304 17.40 65.66 -9.29
C ARG A 304 18.50 65.41 -8.24
N HIS A 305 18.26 64.46 -7.35
CA HIS A 305 19.30 63.55 -6.85
C HIS A 305 18.86 62.09 -6.96
N GLN A 306 19.70 61.31 -7.64
CA GLN A 306 19.60 59.86 -7.80
C GLN A 306 20.08 59.14 -6.53
N THR A 307 19.43 58.01 -6.29
CA THR A 307 19.83 56.91 -5.41
C THR A 307 21.00 56.13 -6.01
N THR A 308 21.99 55.81 -5.16
CA THR A 308 22.94 54.72 -5.41
C THR A 308 22.93 53.81 -4.19
N GLN A 309 22.59 52.55 -4.40
CA GLN A 309 22.70 51.45 -3.45
C GLN A 309 24.17 51.05 -3.31
N LEU A 310 24.57 50.71 -2.08
CA LEU A 310 25.80 49.99 -1.76
C LEU A 310 25.40 48.73 -0.98
N LEU A 311 25.95 47.60 -1.47
CA LEU A 311 26.17 46.28 -0.88
C LEU A 311 25.47 45.93 0.45
#